data_AF-A0A960XK93-F1
#
_entry.id   AF-A0A960XK93-F1
#
_cell.length_a   1.000
_cell.length_b   1.000
_cell.length_c   1.000
_cell.angle_alpha   90.00
_cell.angle_beta   90.00
_cell.angle_gamma   90.00
#
_symmetry.space_group_name_H-M   'P 1'
#
loop_
_entity.id
_entity.type
_entity.pdbx_description
1 polymer ?
#
loop_
_entity_poly.entity_id
_entity_poly.type
_entity_poly.pdbx_seq_one_letter_code
_entity_poly.pdbx_strand_id
1 'polypeptide(L)'
;AHWAQPCVRVGEFTGTGPDKTDDKYAYLEKSFVFLDGGLARMPTRDWATEAKYIPGQVWAAPGVPRADVNPRPLHPDVPDNGLIGCFSEDESMIFATAFEPYQELFQGVIRCLHSDFRLGGLEPGQTLNIRGKFYFVKNDVPALLDRYYRDFPEHKKLHQK
;
A
#
# COMPACT_ATOMS: atom_id res chain seq x y z
N ALA A 1 17.42 10.19 4.37
CA ALA A 1 16.08 9.77 3.93
C ALA A 1 15.79 8.41 4.55
N HIS A 2 14.61 8.21 5.14
CA HIS A 2 14.30 6.98 5.90
C HIS A 2 13.59 5.90 5.07
N TRP A 3 13.28 6.16 3.79
CA TRP A 3 12.48 5.27 2.94
C TRP A 3 12.60 5.64 1.46
N ALA A 4 12.11 4.78 0.58
CA ALA A 4 11.94 5.06 -0.85
C ALA A 4 10.67 4.40 -1.42
N GLN A 5 10.20 4.92 -2.55
CA GLN A 5 8.86 4.63 -3.08
C GLN A 5 8.87 3.76 -4.34
N PRO A 6 8.37 2.52 -4.29
CA PRO A 6 8.06 1.76 -5.48
C PRO A 6 6.70 2.21 -6.03
N CYS A 7 6.71 3.29 -6.83
CA CYS A 7 5.51 3.83 -7.45
C CYS A 7 5.00 2.93 -8.59
N VAL A 8 3.94 2.18 -8.34
CA VAL A 8 3.31 1.32 -9.36
C VAL A 8 2.05 1.97 -9.89
N ARG A 9 2.03 2.28 -11.19
CA ARG A 9 0.83 2.82 -11.86
C ARG A 9 -0.15 1.70 -12.18
N VAL A 10 -1.39 1.85 -11.73
CA VAL A 10 -2.43 0.83 -11.82
C VAL A 10 -3.65 1.26 -12.65
N GLY A 11 -3.66 2.51 -13.15
CA GLY A 11 -4.81 3.07 -13.86
C GLY A 11 -5.32 2.23 -15.03
N GLU A 12 -4.42 1.72 -15.88
CA GLU A 12 -4.83 0.83 -16.99
C GLU A 12 -5.42 -0.49 -16.48
N PHE A 13 -4.81 -1.08 -15.46
CA PHE A 13 -5.24 -2.35 -14.89
C PHE A 13 -6.65 -2.25 -14.28
N THR A 14 -6.96 -1.12 -13.64
CA THR A 14 -8.27 -0.85 -13.03
C THR A 14 -9.32 -0.34 -14.03
N GLY A 15 -8.97 -0.16 -15.31
CA GLY A 15 -9.88 0.40 -16.33
C GLY A 15 -10.08 1.92 -16.23
N THR A 16 -9.25 2.60 -15.44
CA THR A 16 -9.35 4.04 -15.16
C THR A 16 -8.09 4.79 -15.62
N GLY A 17 -7.50 4.32 -16.72
CA GLY A 17 -6.33 4.92 -17.34
C GLY A 17 -6.58 6.36 -17.83
N PRO A 18 -5.53 7.13 -18.15
CA PRO A 18 -5.68 8.49 -18.67
C PRO A 18 -6.55 8.58 -19.93
N ASP A 19 -6.56 7.52 -20.77
CA ASP A 19 -7.39 7.47 -21.98
C ASP A 19 -8.87 7.18 -21.69
N LYS A 20 -9.20 6.76 -20.45
CA LYS A 20 -10.56 6.41 -20.00
C LYS A 20 -11.21 7.51 -19.18
N THR A 21 -10.44 8.22 -18.36
CA THR A 21 -10.94 9.28 -17.50
C THR A 21 -9.84 10.25 -17.09
N ASP A 22 -10.16 11.55 -17.05
CA ASP A 22 -9.27 12.59 -16.51
C ASP A 22 -9.14 12.52 -14.99
N ASP A 23 -10.10 11.90 -14.29
CA ASP A 23 -10.06 11.73 -12.85
C ASP A 23 -8.93 10.77 -12.46
N LYS A 24 -7.91 11.34 -11.82
CA LYS A 24 -6.72 10.60 -11.36
C LYS A 24 -6.99 9.71 -10.14
N TYR A 25 -8.18 9.81 -9.53
CA TYR A 25 -8.61 9.08 -8.35
C TYR A 25 -9.70 8.04 -8.63
N ALA A 26 -10.20 7.92 -9.86
CA ALA A 26 -11.21 6.92 -10.22
C ALA A 26 -10.79 5.47 -9.90
N TYR A 27 -9.48 5.18 -9.87
CA TYR A 27 -8.94 3.86 -9.50
C TYR A 27 -9.13 3.49 -8.01
N LEU A 28 -9.48 4.47 -7.15
CA LEU A 28 -9.64 4.26 -5.72
C LEU A 28 -10.70 3.20 -5.41
N GLU A 29 -11.82 3.22 -6.11
CA GLU A 29 -12.94 2.28 -5.89
C GLU A 29 -12.55 0.81 -6.14
N LYS A 30 -11.49 0.61 -6.93
CA LYS A 30 -10.90 -0.71 -7.21
C LYS A 30 -9.74 -1.05 -6.28
N SER A 31 -9.27 -0.11 -5.47
CA SER A 31 -8.09 -0.26 -4.61
C SER A 31 -8.47 -0.69 -3.20
N PHE A 32 -7.54 -1.33 -2.49
CA PHE A 32 -7.75 -1.83 -1.14
C PHE A 32 -6.48 -1.89 -0.29
N VAL A 33 -6.69 -1.88 1.02
CA VAL A 33 -5.75 -2.25 2.09
C VAL A 33 -6.44 -3.25 3.02
N PHE A 34 -5.76 -3.71 4.08
CA PHE A 34 -6.36 -4.51 5.14
C PHE A 34 -6.51 -3.70 6.42
N LEU A 35 -7.75 -3.60 6.92
CA LEU A 35 -8.14 -2.90 8.14
C LEU A 35 -9.20 -3.72 8.88
N ASP A 36 -9.17 -3.66 10.20
CA ASP A 36 -10.13 -4.31 11.11
C ASP A 36 -10.30 -5.82 10.89
N GLY A 37 -9.23 -6.50 10.48
CA GLY A 37 -9.18 -7.94 10.23
C GLY A 37 -9.67 -8.36 8.83
N GLY A 38 -9.92 -7.42 7.91
CA GLY A 38 -10.47 -7.70 6.59
C GLY A 38 -9.97 -6.77 5.49
N LEU A 39 -10.37 -7.07 4.25
CA LEU A 39 -10.11 -6.20 3.11
C LEU A 39 -11.00 -4.97 3.20
N ALA A 40 -10.40 -3.79 3.15
CA ALA A 40 -11.07 -2.50 3.10
C ALA A 40 -10.82 -1.85 1.74
N ARG A 41 -11.87 -1.74 0.91
CA ARG A 41 -11.81 -0.96 -0.34
C ARG A 41 -11.70 0.53 -0.04
N MET A 42 -11.11 1.28 -0.98
CA MET A 42 -10.93 2.72 -0.86
C MET A 42 -12.08 3.49 -1.55
N PRO A 43 -12.41 4.71 -1.07
CA PRO A 43 -11.94 5.31 0.17
C PRO A 43 -12.41 4.52 1.41
N THR A 44 -11.56 4.42 2.42
CA THR A 44 -11.85 3.78 3.71
C THR A 44 -12.71 4.68 4.60
N ARG A 45 -13.26 4.14 5.71
CA ARG A 45 -14.23 4.88 6.56
C ARG A 45 -13.69 6.21 7.11
N ASP A 46 -12.43 6.25 7.54
CA ASP A 46 -11.78 7.39 8.19
C ASP A 46 -10.81 8.08 7.22
N TRP A 47 -11.26 8.26 5.98
CA TRP A 47 -10.45 8.87 4.94
C TRP A 47 -10.03 10.29 5.32
N ALA A 48 -8.73 10.55 5.32
CA ALA A 48 -8.19 11.84 5.71
C ALA A 48 -8.14 12.75 4.47
N THR A 49 -8.53 14.01 4.66
CA THR A 49 -8.64 14.99 3.57
C THR A 49 -7.70 16.18 3.74
N GLU A 50 -7.02 16.28 4.89
CA GLU A 50 -6.17 17.42 5.25
C GLU A 50 -4.76 16.97 5.60
N ALA A 51 -3.76 17.64 5.03
CA ALA A 51 -2.34 17.49 5.37
C ALA A 51 -1.51 18.62 4.76
N LYS A 52 -0.18 18.58 4.98
CA LYS A 52 0.77 19.50 4.36
C LYS A 52 0.74 19.41 2.83
N TYR A 53 0.68 18.20 2.28
CA TYR A 53 0.48 18.00 0.84
C TYR A 53 -0.80 17.21 0.61
N ILE A 54 -1.65 17.72 -0.28
CA ILE A 54 -2.82 16.99 -0.77
C ILE A 54 -2.68 16.80 -2.28
N PRO A 55 -3.34 15.79 -2.87
CA PRO A 55 -4.15 14.73 -2.23
C PRO A 55 -3.32 13.46 -1.93
N GLY A 56 -3.96 12.31 -1.70
CA GLY A 56 -3.34 11.03 -1.36
C GLY A 56 -3.77 10.54 0.02
N GLN A 57 -3.42 9.30 0.35
CA GLN A 57 -3.70 8.73 1.67
C GLN A 57 -2.57 7.79 2.11
N VAL A 58 -2.11 7.98 3.34
CA VAL A 58 -0.97 7.28 3.93
C VAL A 58 -1.45 6.42 5.10
N TRP A 59 -0.88 5.22 5.24
CA TRP A 59 -1.01 4.37 6.43
C TRP A 59 0.38 4.03 6.94
N ALA A 60 0.73 4.48 8.14
CA ALA A 60 2.02 4.20 8.76
C ALA A 60 2.16 2.70 9.09
N ALA A 61 3.32 2.10 8.80
CA ALA A 61 3.62 0.74 9.25
C ALA A 61 3.71 0.66 10.79
N PRO A 62 3.46 -0.52 11.39
CA PRO A 62 3.62 -0.70 12.84
C PRO A 62 5.01 -0.29 13.32
N GLY A 63 5.06 0.50 14.40
CA GLY A 63 6.31 0.97 15.00
C GLY A 63 7.04 2.08 14.24
N VAL A 64 6.57 2.47 13.04
CA VAL A 64 7.10 3.65 12.34
C VAL A 64 6.52 4.92 12.98
N PRO A 65 7.35 5.88 13.43
CA PRO A 65 6.85 7.13 13.96
C PRO A 65 5.97 7.84 12.92
N ARG A 66 4.76 8.23 13.35
CA ARG A 66 3.78 8.90 12.47
C ARG A 66 4.26 10.25 11.91
N ALA A 67 5.32 10.83 12.48
CA ALA A 67 5.96 12.04 11.96
C ALA A 67 6.99 11.75 10.84
N ASP A 68 7.40 10.49 10.65
CA ASP A 68 8.43 10.08 9.69
C ASP A 68 7.87 9.55 8.36
N VAL A 69 6.55 9.48 8.23
CA VAL A 69 5.84 9.08 7.01
C VAL A 69 5.68 10.25 6.05
N ASN A 70 5.27 9.97 4.83
CA ASN A 70 4.97 10.95 3.80
C ASN A 70 3.96 11.98 4.34
N PRO A 71 4.24 13.30 4.25
CA PRO A 71 3.43 14.34 4.88
C PRO A 71 2.15 14.68 4.08
N ARG A 72 1.45 13.62 3.67
CA ARG A 72 0.14 13.59 3.02
C ARG A 72 -0.93 13.15 4.04
N PRO A 73 -2.23 13.19 3.70
CA PRO A 73 -3.27 12.79 4.64
C PRO A 73 -2.93 11.41 5.21
N LEU A 74 -2.84 11.37 6.53
CA LEU A 74 -2.40 10.20 7.28
C LEU A 74 -3.61 9.60 7.96
N HIS A 75 -3.97 8.40 7.54
CA HIS A 75 -5.07 7.65 8.12
C HIS A 75 -4.82 7.41 9.62
N PRO A 76 -5.85 7.52 10.49
CA PRO A 76 -5.68 7.30 11.92
C PRO A 76 -5.23 5.86 12.22
N ASP A 77 -5.84 4.89 11.54
CA ASP A 77 -5.56 3.46 11.75
C ASP A 77 -4.21 3.01 11.17
N VAL A 78 -3.61 2.03 11.85
CA VAL A 78 -2.46 1.24 11.37
C VAL A 78 -3.01 0.06 10.55
N PRO A 79 -2.44 -0.27 9.38
CA PRO A 79 -2.95 -1.36 8.55
C PRO A 79 -2.66 -2.71 9.21
N ASP A 80 -3.52 -3.70 8.98
CA ASP A 80 -3.36 -5.05 9.55
C ASP A 80 -2.19 -5.83 8.93
N ASN A 81 -1.70 -5.39 7.77
CA ASN A 81 -0.53 -5.93 7.11
C ASN A 81 0.09 -4.91 6.14
N GLY A 82 1.27 -5.22 5.58
CA GLY A 82 1.97 -4.41 4.59
C GLY A 82 1.54 -4.62 3.12
N LEU A 83 0.33 -5.15 2.86
CA LEU A 83 -0.18 -5.41 1.51
C LEU A 83 -1.16 -4.30 1.08
N ILE A 84 -0.94 -3.77 -0.12
CA ILE A 84 -1.84 -2.81 -0.78
C ILE A 84 -2.06 -3.26 -2.22
N GLY A 85 -3.28 -3.11 -2.74
CA GLY A 85 -3.61 -3.64 -4.06
C GLY A 85 -4.84 -3.02 -4.69
N CYS A 86 -5.21 -3.57 -5.85
CA CYS A 86 -6.44 -3.24 -6.57
C CYS A 86 -6.96 -4.42 -7.39
N PHE A 87 -8.24 -4.39 -7.71
CA PHE A 87 -8.89 -5.31 -8.64
C PHE A 87 -8.77 -4.81 -10.07
N SER A 88 -8.75 -5.72 -11.05
CA SER A 88 -8.84 -5.36 -12.47
C SER A 88 -10.18 -4.69 -12.80
N GLU A 89 -10.25 -4.06 -13.98
CA GLU A 89 -11.48 -3.44 -14.52
C GLU A 89 -12.71 -4.35 -14.35
N ASP A 90 -12.59 -5.60 -14.80
CA ASP A 90 -13.62 -6.65 -14.78
C ASP A 90 -13.71 -7.44 -13.45
N GLU A 91 -12.90 -7.06 -12.46
CA GLU A 91 -12.74 -7.73 -11.17
C GLU A 91 -12.32 -9.22 -11.26
N SER A 92 -11.78 -9.69 -12.39
CA SER A 92 -11.33 -11.08 -12.51
C SER A 92 -9.95 -11.33 -11.89
N MET A 93 -9.14 -10.27 -11.73
CA MET A 93 -7.77 -10.32 -11.27
C MET A 93 -7.51 -9.34 -10.11
N ILE A 94 -6.47 -9.62 -9.33
CA ILE A 94 -5.92 -8.73 -8.31
C ILE A 94 -4.47 -8.41 -8.66
N PHE A 95 -4.13 -7.12 -8.61
CA PHE A 95 -2.77 -6.66 -8.42
C PHE A 95 -2.55 -6.32 -6.94
N ALA A 96 -1.44 -6.74 -6.34
CA ALA A 96 -1.04 -6.26 -5.02
C ALA A 96 0.49 -6.15 -4.90
N THR A 97 0.96 -5.32 -3.98
CA THR A 97 2.38 -5.13 -3.69
C THR A 97 2.65 -5.12 -2.20
N ALA A 98 3.81 -5.65 -1.82
CA ALA A 98 4.33 -5.57 -0.46
C ALA A 98 5.86 -5.54 -0.47
N PHE A 99 6.44 -4.85 0.51
CA PHE A 99 7.87 -4.81 0.80
C PHE A 99 8.13 -5.12 2.27
N GLU A 100 9.37 -5.52 2.59
CA GLU A 100 9.89 -5.64 3.95
C GLU A 100 11.37 -5.23 3.99
N PRO A 101 11.80 -4.39 4.96
CA PRO A 101 10.93 -3.59 5.83
C PRO A 101 10.13 -2.56 5.06
N TYR A 102 8.90 -2.28 5.48
CA TYR A 102 8.09 -1.20 4.90
C TYR A 102 7.86 -0.04 5.88
N GLN A 103 7.76 1.16 5.31
CA GLN A 103 7.59 2.42 6.00
C GLN A 103 6.10 2.76 6.15
N GLU A 104 5.37 2.63 5.04
CA GLU A 104 3.98 3.03 4.92
C GLU A 104 3.35 2.33 3.71
N LEU A 105 2.01 2.25 3.74
CA LEU A 105 1.22 2.06 2.53
C LEU A 105 0.75 3.42 2.07
N PHE A 106 0.85 3.68 0.77
CA PHE A 106 0.48 4.97 0.21
C PHE A 106 -0.37 4.80 -1.04
N GLN A 107 -1.54 5.42 -1.02
CA GLN A 107 -2.34 5.66 -2.19
C GLN A 107 -1.82 6.94 -2.86
N GLY A 108 -1.14 6.77 -3.99
CA GLY A 108 -0.41 7.85 -4.64
C GLY A 108 -1.24 8.77 -5.52
N VAL A 109 -0.64 9.86 -5.97
CA VAL A 109 -1.37 10.99 -6.60
C VAL A 109 -1.62 10.84 -8.11
N ILE A 110 -1.05 9.83 -8.76
CA ILE A 110 -1.10 9.64 -10.22
C ILE A 110 -1.53 8.22 -10.60
N ARG A 111 -2.67 7.75 -10.06
CA ARG A 111 -3.19 6.39 -10.29
C ARG A 111 -2.19 5.32 -9.85
N CYS A 112 -1.60 5.47 -8.67
CA CYS A 112 -0.55 4.58 -8.19
C CYS A 112 -0.77 4.06 -6.76
N LEU A 113 -0.23 2.88 -6.49
CA LEU A 113 -0.24 2.22 -5.19
C LEU A 113 1.19 1.89 -4.77
N HIS A 114 1.46 2.04 -3.48
CA HIS A 114 2.79 2.00 -2.92
C HIS A 114 2.81 1.21 -1.62
N SER A 115 3.75 0.28 -1.52
CA SER A 115 4.25 -0.23 -0.25
C SER A 115 5.68 0.29 -0.14
N ASP A 116 5.83 1.48 0.45
CA ASP A 116 7.10 2.20 0.49
C ASP A 116 8.05 1.45 1.42
N PHE A 117 9.25 1.14 0.96
CA PHE A 117 10.20 0.37 1.75
C PHE A 117 11.06 1.27 2.64
N ARG A 118 11.34 0.78 3.85
CA ARG A 118 12.10 1.51 4.86
C ARG A 118 13.60 1.32 4.65
N LEU A 119 14.34 2.42 4.75
CA LEU A 119 15.80 2.51 4.67
C LEU A 119 16.43 3.07 5.95
N GLY A 120 15.63 3.67 6.83
CA GLY A 120 16.11 4.31 8.06
C GLY A 120 16.70 3.33 9.06
N GLY A 121 17.67 3.80 9.85
CA GLY A 121 18.38 3.00 10.86
C GLY A 121 19.68 2.36 10.37
N LEU A 122 20.15 2.70 9.16
CA LEU A 122 21.45 2.29 8.66
C LEU A 122 22.56 3.24 9.09
N GLU A 123 23.60 2.69 9.71
CA GLU A 123 24.87 3.38 9.96
C GLU A 123 25.75 3.45 8.69
N PRO A 124 26.72 4.37 8.62
CA PRO A 124 27.66 4.43 7.50
C PRO A 124 28.34 3.09 7.20
N GLY A 125 28.28 2.67 5.94
CA GLY A 125 28.88 1.40 5.49
C GLY A 125 27.99 0.16 5.68
N GLN A 126 26.82 0.30 6.32
CA GLN A 126 25.87 -0.81 6.44
C GLN A 126 25.06 -1.01 5.16
N THR A 127 24.60 -2.24 4.97
CA THR A 127 23.70 -2.64 3.88
C THR A 127 22.43 -3.22 4.46
N LEU A 128 21.28 -2.80 3.94
CA LEU A 128 19.98 -3.41 4.22
C LEU A 128 19.52 -4.21 3.01
N ASN A 129 19.14 -5.46 3.24
CA ASN A 129 18.45 -6.25 2.22
C ASN A 129 16.95 -5.96 2.31
N ILE A 130 16.39 -5.46 1.21
CA ILE A 130 14.96 -5.20 1.06
C ILE A 130 14.38 -6.23 0.10
N ARG A 131 13.23 -6.79 0.47
CA ARG A 131 12.50 -7.73 -0.36
C ARG A 131 11.15 -7.13 -0.72
N GLY A 132 10.80 -7.18 -2.01
CA GLY A 132 9.50 -6.80 -2.52
C GLY A 132 8.86 -7.91 -3.34
N LYS A 133 7.53 -7.90 -3.42
CA LYS A 133 6.74 -8.77 -4.30
C LYS A 133 5.62 -7.99 -4.96
N PHE A 134 5.43 -8.25 -6.25
CA PHE A 134 4.22 -7.91 -6.98
C PHE A 134 3.42 -9.19 -7.23
N TYR A 135 2.14 -9.15 -6.91
CA TYR A 135 1.19 -10.22 -7.13
C TYR A 135 0.28 -9.84 -8.28
N PHE A 136 0.13 -10.73 -9.26
CA PHE A 136 -0.87 -10.67 -10.32
C PHE A 136 -1.58 -12.01 -10.32
N VAL A 137 -2.74 -12.08 -9.67
CA VAL A 137 -3.44 -13.32 -9.35
C VAL A 137 -4.92 -13.22 -9.69
N LYS A 138 -5.62 -14.35 -9.77
CA LYS A 138 -7.09 -14.33 -9.86
C LYS A 138 -7.70 -13.64 -8.64
N ASN A 139 -8.92 -13.13 -8.77
CA ASN A 139 -9.66 -12.53 -7.66
C ASN A 139 -10.06 -13.55 -6.58
N ASP A 140 -9.06 -13.95 -5.78
CA ASP A 140 -9.14 -14.85 -4.64
C ASP A 140 -8.29 -14.25 -3.51
N VAL A 141 -8.95 -13.42 -2.70
CA VAL A 141 -8.31 -12.69 -1.59
C VAL A 141 -7.74 -13.64 -0.52
N PRO A 142 -8.44 -14.71 -0.09
CA PRO A 142 -7.85 -15.70 0.82
C PRO A 142 -6.55 -16.33 0.27
N ALA A 143 -6.55 -16.77 -0.99
CA ALA A 143 -5.34 -17.36 -1.59
C ALA A 143 -4.19 -16.35 -1.71
N LEU A 144 -4.49 -15.07 -1.99
CA LEU A 144 -3.52 -13.99 -1.98
C LEU A 144 -2.91 -13.81 -0.57
N LEU A 145 -3.73 -13.76 0.48
CA LEU A 145 -3.25 -13.64 1.86
C LEU A 145 -2.38 -14.83 2.28
N ASP A 146 -2.80 -16.06 1.95
CA ASP A 146 -2.01 -17.26 2.23
C ASP A 146 -0.66 -17.25 1.49
N ARG A 147 -0.62 -16.75 0.27
CA ARG A 147 0.63 -16.55 -0.46
C ARG A 147 1.48 -15.48 0.20
N TYR A 148 0.90 -14.31 0.47
CA TYR A 148 1.57 -13.18 1.10
C TYR A 148 2.24 -13.56 2.42
N TYR A 149 1.54 -14.29 3.30
CA TYR A 149 2.09 -14.69 4.59
C TYR A 149 3.17 -15.77 4.50
N ARG A 150 3.23 -16.53 3.39
CA ARG A 150 4.37 -17.42 3.11
C ARG A 150 5.58 -16.64 2.59
N ASP A 151 5.33 -15.59 1.82
CA ASP A 151 6.39 -14.72 1.30
C ASP A 151 6.95 -13.78 2.39
N PHE A 152 6.12 -13.31 3.33
CA PHE A 152 6.47 -12.38 4.41
C PHE A 152 6.03 -12.89 5.80
N PRO A 153 6.55 -14.03 6.30
CA PRO A 153 6.16 -14.60 7.58
C PRO A 153 6.40 -13.67 8.79
N GLU A 154 7.38 -12.76 8.69
CA GLU A 154 7.72 -11.76 9.70
C GLU A 154 6.59 -10.74 9.92
N HIS A 155 5.79 -10.44 8.91
CA HIS A 155 4.67 -9.51 9.05
C HIS A 155 3.59 -10.03 9.99
N LYS A 156 3.46 -11.36 10.17
CA LYS A 156 2.55 -11.88 11.21
C LYS A 156 2.96 -11.42 12.60
N LYS A 157 4.27 -11.37 12.88
CA LYS A 157 4.79 -10.90 14.18
C LYS A 157 4.72 -9.38 14.28
N LEU A 158 5.05 -8.68 13.20
CA LEU A 158 5.01 -7.21 13.15
C LEU A 158 3.61 -6.65 13.45
N HIS A 159 2.56 -7.39 13.07
CA HIS A 159 1.16 -7.00 13.24
C HIS A 159 0.42 -7.74 14.38
N GLN A 160 1.14 -8.50 15.22
CA GLN A 160 0.55 -9.03 16.45
C GLN A 160 0.25 -7.87 17.41
N LYS A 161 -1.01 -7.76 17.83
CA LYS A 161 -1.46 -6.81 18.86
C LYS A 161 -1.12 -7.34 20.25
#